data_AF-A0A0V1C5C7-F1
#
_entry.id   AF-A0A0V1C5C7-F1
#
_cell.length_a   1.000
_cell.length_b   1.000
_cell.length_c   1.000
_cell.angle_alpha   90.00
_cell.angle_beta   90.00
_cell.angle_gamma   90.00
#
_symmetry.space_group_name_H-M   'P 1'
#
loop_
_entity.id
_entity.type
_entity.pdbx_description
1 polymer ?
#
loop_
_entity_poly.entity_id
_entity_poly.type
_entity_poly.pdbx_seq_one_letter_code
_entity_poly.pdbx_strand_id
1 'polypeptide(L)'
;MKTENLRKKQAGYKIRLLKWMQEIRQLCTDNASRSMVRNALKELEKQFDKVQLLQEELEEGLSLDDLEKEIDEFRTLEQEILEI
;
A
#
# COMPACT_ATOMS: atom_id res chain seq x y z
N MET A 1 -4.64 -10.10 20.52
CA MET A 1 -5.18 -8.73 20.67
C MET A 1 -4.31 -7.65 20.01
N LYS A 2 -3.00 -7.54 20.31
CA LYS A 2 -2.10 -6.55 19.66
C LYS A 2 -1.88 -6.84 18.17
N THR A 3 -1.44 -8.06 17.83
CA THR A 3 -1.19 -8.50 16.44
C THR A 3 -2.45 -8.45 15.57
N GLU A 4 -3.60 -8.85 16.10
CA GLU A 4 -4.89 -8.77 15.39
C GLU A 4 -5.32 -7.33 15.09
N ASN A 5 -5.10 -6.40 16.04
CA ASN A 5 -5.37 -4.97 15.80
C ASN A 5 -4.42 -4.38 14.76
N LEU A 6 -3.15 -4.82 14.75
CA LEU A 6 -2.21 -4.39 13.73
C LEU A 6 -2.61 -4.93 12.36
N ARG A 7 -2.97 -6.22 12.22
CA ARG A 7 -3.49 -6.79 10.96
C ARG A 7 -4.72 -6.05 10.44
N LYS A 8 -5.67 -5.69 11.33
CA LYS A 8 -6.85 -4.89 10.94
C LYS A 8 -6.46 -3.50 10.44
N LYS A 9 -5.53 -2.82 11.11
CA LYS A 9 -5.02 -1.51 10.66
C LYS A 9 -4.35 -1.63 9.30
N GLN A 10 -3.46 -2.59 9.16
CA GLN A 10 -2.69 -2.87 7.96
C GLN A 10 -3.60 -3.21 6.76
N ALA A 11 -4.60 -4.08 6.94
CA ALA A 11 -5.62 -4.35 5.93
C ALA A 11 -6.37 -3.06 5.53
N GLY A 12 -6.74 -2.23 6.50
CA GLY A 12 -7.36 -0.92 6.24
C GLY A 12 -6.45 0.08 5.50
N TYR A 13 -5.13 -0.06 5.62
CA TYR A 13 -4.18 0.71 4.84
C TYR A 13 -3.98 0.15 3.42
N LYS A 14 -3.84 -1.18 3.26
CA LYS A 14 -3.80 -1.87 1.96
C LYS A 14 -5.01 -1.48 1.10
N ILE A 15 -6.22 -1.53 1.66
CA ILE A 15 -7.46 -1.13 0.95
C ILE A 15 -7.41 0.34 0.50
N ARG A 16 -6.91 1.26 1.34
CA ARG A 16 -6.80 2.68 1.00
C ARG A 16 -5.78 2.93 -0.10
N LEU A 17 -4.64 2.24 -0.07
CA LEU A 17 -3.63 2.28 -1.13
C LEU A 17 -4.20 1.83 -2.47
N LEU A 18 -4.88 0.68 -2.51
CA LEU A 18 -5.52 0.16 -3.73
C LEU A 18 -6.52 1.16 -4.33
N LYS A 19 -7.33 1.80 -3.48
CA LYS A 19 -8.27 2.81 -3.93
C LYS A 19 -7.56 4.03 -4.53
N TRP A 20 -6.50 4.52 -3.89
CA TRP A 20 -5.71 5.62 -4.42
C TRP A 20 -5.00 5.28 -5.72
N MET A 21 -4.49 4.07 -5.87
CA MET A 21 -3.92 3.61 -7.13
C MET A 21 -4.95 3.65 -8.26
N GLN A 22 -6.19 3.20 -8.01
CA GLN A 22 -7.28 3.31 -8.98
C GLN A 22 -7.61 4.78 -9.31
N GLU A 23 -7.69 5.66 -8.31
CA GLU A 23 -7.94 7.09 -8.52
C GLU A 23 -6.83 7.73 -9.37
N ILE A 24 -5.56 7.34 -9.16
CA ILE A 24 -4.41 7.82 -9.95
C ILE A 24 -4.47 7.28 -11.38
N ARG A 25 -4.79 6.00 -11.58
CA ARG A 25 -4.98 5.41 -12.92
C ARG A 25 -6.08 6.15 -13.68
N GLN A 26 -7.20 6.46 -13.02
CA GLN A 26 -8.30 7.23 -13.61
C GLN A 26 -7.87 8.67 -13.95
N LEU A 27 -7.12 9.32 -13.06
CA LEU A 27 -6.52 10.62 -13.32
C LEU A 27 -5.61 10.60 -14.57
N CYS A 28 -4.81 9.54 -14.75
CA CYS A 28 -3.98 9.38 -15.94
C CYS A 28 -4.81 9.23 -17.23
N THR A 29 -5.99 8.59 -17.17
CA THR A 29 -6.88 8.44 -18.34
C THR A 29 -7.71 9.67 -18.66
N ASP A 30 -8.01 10.53 -17.67
CA ASP A 30 -8.91 11.69 -17.80
C ASP A 30 -8.23 12.93 -18.43
N ASN A 31 -7.12 12.78 -19.16
CA ASN A 31 -6.31 13.88 -19.70
C ASN A 31 -5.83 14.87 -18.61
N ALA A 32 -5.61 14.40 -17.38
CA ALA A 32 -5.11 15.25 -16.30
C ALA A 32 -3.73 15.84 -16.65
N SER A 33 -3.48 17.07 -16.18
CA SER A 33 -2.17 17.70 -16.36
C SER A 33 -1.06 16.86 -15.70
N ARG A 34 0.13 16.83 -16.31
CA ARG A 34 1.30 16.11 -15.78
C ARG A 34 1.64 16.49 -14.32
N SER A 35 1.39 17.73 -13.90
CA SER A 35 1.66 18.16 -12.52
C SER A 35 0.70 17.53 -11.51
N MET A 36 -0.58 17.36 -11.87
CA MET A 36 -1.57 16.71 -11.01
C MET A 36 -1.25 15.23 -10.81
N VAL A 37 -0.92 14.52 -11.89
CA VAL A 37 -0.49 13.12 -11.82
C VAL A 37 0.76 12.99 -10.94
N ARG A 38 1.77 13.85 -11.15
CA ARG A 38 3.00 13.83 -10.35
C ARG A 38 2.76 14.11 -8.85
N ASN A 39 1.85 15.02 -8.53
CA ASN A 39 1.52 15.32 -7.14
C ASN A 39 0.76 14.16 -6.47
N ALA A 40 -0.14 13.50 -7.20
CA ALA A 40 -0.85 12.33 -6.70
C ALA A 40 0.10 11.15 -6.47
N LEU A 41 1.06 10.91 -7.38
CA LEU A 41 2.10 9.89 -7.20
C LEU A 41 3.00 10.16 -5.99
N LYS A 42 3.41 11.42 -5.76
CA LYS A 42 4.19 11.78 -4.56
C LYS A 42 3.44 11.53 -3.26
N GLU A 43 2.12 11.72 -3.26
CA GLU A 43 1.32 11.47 -2.06
C GLU A 43 1.11 9.95 -1.86
N LEU A 44 0.99 9.18 -2.95
CA LEU A 44 0.99 7.71 -2.92
C LEU A 44 2.27 7.16 -2.28
N GLU A 45 3.45 7.63 -2.72
CA GLU A 45 4.76 7.23 -2.15
C GLU A 45 4.78 7.41 -0.62
N LYS A 46 4.35 8.57 -0.11
CA LYS A 46 4.33 8.82 1.34
C LYS A 46 3.38 7.90 2.12
N GLN A 47 2.27 7.47 1.52
CA GLN A 47 1.39 6.52 2.20
C GLN A 47 1.98 5.12 2.16
N PHE A 48 2.68 4.76 1.08
CA PHE A 48 3.39 3.50 0.98
C PHE A 48 4.44 3.37 2.09
N ASP A 49 5.25 4.42 2.32
CA ASP A 49 6.22 4.45 3.43
C ASP A 49 5.58 4.18 4.80
N LYS A 50 4.40 4.74 5.07
CA LYS A 50 3.67 4.53 6.33
C LYS A 50 3.18 3.09 6.48
N VAL A 51 2.80 2.47 5.37
CA VAL A 51 2.35 1.08 5.35
C VAL A 51 3.52 0.13 5.55
N GLN A 52 4.67 0.45 4.95
CA GLN A 52 5.91 -0.29 5.15
C GLN A 52 6.38 -0.25 6.62
N LEU A 53 6.35 0.93 7.27
CA LEU A 53 6.69 1.01 8.70
C LEU A 53 5.75 0.18 9.60
N LEU A 54 4.44 0.20 9.29
CA LEU A 54 3.46 -0.64 10.00
C LEU A 54 3.68 -2.13 9.73
N GLN A 55 4.22 -2.48 8.56
CA GLN A 55 4.60 -3.84 8.20
C GLN A 55 5.74 -4.33 9.09
N GLU A 56 6.81 -3.53 9.21
CA GLU A 56 7.97 -3.86 10.03
C GLU A 56 7.56 -4.12 11.50
N GLU A 57 6.71 -3.25 12.06
CA GLU A 57 6.17 -3.45 13.42
C GLU A 57 5.32 -4.73 13.57
N LEU A 58 4.63 -5.13 12.49
CA LEU A 58 3.87 -6.37 12.46
C LEU A 58 4.79 -7.57 12.38
N GLU A 59 5.79 -7.50 11.51
CA GLU A 59 6.77 -8.56 11.28
C GLU A 59 7.51 -8.95 12.54
N GLU A 60 7.87 -7.97 13.39
CA GLU A 60 8.46 -8.22 14.71
C GLU A 60 7.55 -9.05 15.66
N GLY A 61 6.24 -9.05 15.43
CA GLY A 61 5.23 -9.66 16.30
C GLY A 61 4.47 -10.84 15.69
N LEU A 62 4.83 -11.29 14.49
CA LEU A 62 4.17 -12.36 13.73
C LEU A 62 4.95 -13.69 13.84
N SER A 63 4.23 -14.80 13.61
CA SER A 63 4.87 -16.10 13.39
C SER A 63 5.47 -16.16 11.97
N LEU A 64 6.47 -17.03 11.74
CA LEU A 64 7.13 -17.16 10.43
C LEU A 64 6.15 -17.43 9.28
N ASP A 65 5.17 -18.33 9.47
CA ASP A 65 4.14 -18.65 8.47
C ASP A 65 3.23 -17.44 8.16
N ASP A 66 2.88 -16.66 9.19
CA ASP A 66 2.09 -15.44 8.97
C ASP A 66 2.90 -14.35 8.25
N LEU A 67 4.20 -14.28 8.54
CA LEU A 67 5.14 -13.34 7.93
C LEU A 67 5.27 -13.58 6.42
N GLU A 68 5.48 -14.83 6.04
CA GLU A 68 5.70 -15.22 4.65
C GLU A 68 4.48 -14.90 3.77
N LYS A 69 3.28 -15.19 4.29
CA LYS A 69 2.03 -14.82 3.63
C LYS A 69 1.85 -13.31 3.47
N GLU A 70 2.17 -12.55 4.52
CA GLU A 70 2.05 -11.09 4.50
C GLU A 70 3.03 -10.44 3.50
N ILE A 71 4.27 -10.94 3.42
CA ILE A 71 5.30 -10.50 2.46
C ILE A 71 4.83 -10.75 1.02
N ASP A 72 4.26 -11.92 0.73
CA ASP A 72 3.79 -12.23 -0.62
C ASP A 72 2.64 -11.33 -1.06
N GLU A 73 1.69 -11.01 -0.17
CA GLU A 73 0.62 -10.05 -0.46
C GLU A 73 1.16 -8.65 -0.77
N PHE A 74 2.24 -8.22 -0.12
CA PHE A 74 2.90 -6.94 -0.43
C PHE A 74 3.59 -6.93 -1.77
N ARG A 75 4.31 -8.02 -2.12
CA ARG A 75 4.97 -8.14 -3.42
C ARG A 75 3.98 -8.05 -4.57
N THR A 76 2.80 -8.65 -4.42
CA THR A 76 1.71 -8.49 -5.40
C THR A 76 1.29 -7.03 -5.52
N LEU A 77 1.08 -6.35 -4.40
CA LEU A 77 0.65 -4.95 -4.39
C LEU A 77 1.71 -4.00 -4.98
N GLU A 78 2.99 -4.25 -4.71
CA GLU A 78 4.11 -3.52 -5.30
C GLU A 78 4.17 -3.69 -6.83
N GLN A 79 4.00 -4.91 -7.34
CA GLN A 79 3.92 -5.16 -8.78
C GLN A 79 2.75 -4.39 -9.42
N GLU A 80 1.57 -4.39 -8.79
CA GLU A 80 0.40 -3.64 -9.30
C GLU A 80 0.64 -2.12 -9.36
N ILE A 81 1.51 -1.57 -8.49
CA ILE A 81 1.95 -0.16 -8.53
C ILE A 81 2.90 0.07 -9.70
N LEU A 82 3.88 -0.81 -9.89
CA LEU A 82 4.90 -0.66 -10.94
C LEU A 82 4.32 -0.78 -12.37
N GLU A 83 3.13 -1.38 -12.51
CA GLU A 83 2.40 -1.50 -13.78
C GLU A 83 1.43 -0.32 -14.07
N ILE A 84 1.43 0.75 -13.26
CA ILE A 84 0.68 2.01 -13.51
C ILE A 84 1.41 2.87 -14.56
#